data_AF-A0A929HWP8-F1
#
_entry.id   AF-A0A929HWP8-F1
#
_cell.length_a   1.000
_cell.length_b   1.000
_cell.length_c   1.000
_cell.angle_alpha   90.00
_cell.angle_beta   90.00
_cell.angle_gamma   90.00
#
_symmetry.space_group_name_H-M   'P 1'
#
loop_
_entity.id
_entity.type
_entity.pdbx_description
1 polymer ?
#
loop_
_entity_poly.entity_id
_entity_poly.type
_entity_poly.pdbx_seq_one_letter_code
_entity_poly.pdbx_strand_id
1 'polypeptide(L)' 'MVIYLDTSSLVKLYVEEEDSSKVADLVRSSKVIATSLIAYAEARSAFARRYRE' A
#
# COMPACT_ATOMS: atom_id res chain seq x y z
N MET A 1 12.20 -12.82 -0.17
CA MET A 1 10.96 -12.93 0.63
C MET A 1 9.76 -12.69 -0.27
N VAL A 2 8.62 -13.33 -0.02
CA VAL A 2 7.33 -12.99 -0.64
C VAL A 2 6.53 -12.23 0.41
N ILE A 3 6.02 -11.05 0.06
CA ILE A 3 5.21 -10.24 0.97
C ILE A 3 3.82 -9.99 0.39
N TYR A 4 2.85 -9.88 1.29
CA TYR A 4 1.49 -9.50 0.96
C TYR A 4 1.24 -8.10 1.51
N LEU A 5 0.70 -7.21 0.67
CA LEU A 5 0.31 -5.86 1.08
C LEU A 5 -1.20 -5.82 1.29
N ASP A 6 -1.61 -5.46 2.50
CA ASP A 6 -2.97 -5.04 2.78
C ASP A 6 -3.21 -3.60 2.25
N THR A 7 -4.44 -3.11 2.38
CA THR A 7 -4.82 -1.78 1.92
C THR A 7 -3.98 -0.68 2.56
N SER A 8 -3.74 -0.78 3.87
CA SER A 8 -2.98 0.24 4.60
C SER A 8 -1.52 0.29 4.15
N SER A 9 -0.89 -0.86 3.88
CA SER A 9 0.47 -0.93 3.35
C SER A 9 0.54 -0.44 1.91
N LEU A 10 -0.49 -0.67 1.08
CA LEU A 10 -0.57 -0.08 -0.26
C LEU A 10 -0.63 1.45 -0.19
N VAL A 11 -1.43 2.00 0.73
CA VAL A 11 -1.55 3.46 0.90
C VAL A 11 -0.21 4.08 1.29
N LYS A 12 0.55 3.46 2.20
CA LYS A 12 1.89 3.89 2.65
C LYS A 12 2.94 3.97 1.53
N LEU A 13 2.72 3.32 0.38
CA LEU A 13 3.60 3.46 -0.78
C LEU A 13 3.39 4.77 -1.55
N TYR A 14 2.25 5.44 -1.34
CA TYR A 14 1.85 6.64 -2.08
C TYR A 14 1.60 7.85 -1.19
N VAL A 15 1.41 7.65 0.11
CA VAL A 15 1.16 8.70 1.10
C VAL A 15 2.12 8.51 2.27
N GLU A 16 2.77 9.59 2.68
CA GLU A 16 3.69 9.55 3.81
C GLU A 16 2.91 9.48 5.14
N GLU A 17 2.94 8.29 5.74
CA GLU A 17 2.47 7.99 7.08
C GLU A 17 3.61 7.41 7.94
N GLU A 18 3.34 7.21 9.23
CA GLU A 18 4.21 6.39 10.09
C GLU A 18 4.48 5.03 9.43
N ASP A 19 5.74 4.58 9.50
CA ASP A 19 6.25 3.33 8.91
C ASP A 19 6.27 3.24 7.38
N SER A 20 5.98 4.31 6.64
CA SER A 20 6.01 4.27 5.16
C SER A 20 7.37 3.90 4.59
N SER A 21 8.45 4.38 5.22
CA SER A 21 9.83 4.01 4.85
C SER A 21 10.08 2.50 5.03
N LYS A 22 9.59 1.90 6.13
CA LYS A 22 9.71 0.46 6.39
C LYS A 22 8.97 -0.36 5.34
N VAL A 23 7.76 0.06 4.96
CA VAL A 23 6.99 -0.61 3.89
C VAL A 23 7.71 -0.50 2.55
N ALA A 24 8.26 0.67 2.22
CA ALA A 24 9.05 0.86 1.01
C ALA A 24 10.30 -0.04 0.99
N ASP A 25 11.00 -0.20 2.10
CA ASP A 25 12.18 -1.07 2.23
C ASP A 25 11.80 -2.55 2.10
N LEU A 26 10.68 -2.98 2.69
CA LEU A 26 10.15 -4.33 2.52
C LEU A 26 9.80 -4.63 1.06
N VAL A 27 9.19 -3.68 0.36
CA VAL A 27 8.89 -3.79 -1.08
C VAL A 27 10.18 -3.91 -1.89
N ARG A 28 11.17 -3.05 -1.63
CA ARG A 28 12.46 -3.06 -2.36
C ARG A 28 13.27 -4.34 -2.14
N SER A 29 13.18 -4.94 -0.95
CA SER A 29 13.92 -6.17 -0.60
C SER A 29 13.17 -7.47 -0.94
N SER A 30 11.92 -7.38 -1.40
CA SER A 30 11.08 -8.54 -1.70
C SER A 30 11.24 -9.04 -3.13
N LYS A 31 11.18 -10.37 -3.29
CA LYS A 31 11.28 -11.03 -4.60
C LYS A 31 9.94 -11.04 -5.32
N VAL A 32 8.85 -11.15 -4.55
CA VAL A 32 7.48 -11.14 -5.06
C VAL A 32 6.63 -10.34 -4.08
N ILE A 33 5.75 -9.52 -4.64
CA ILE A 33 4.79 -8.69 -3.91
C ILE A 33 3.42 -9.10 -4.41
N ALA A 34 2.51 -9.39 -3.49
CA ALA A 34 1.13 -9.72 -3.79
C ALA A 34 0.17 -8.80 -3.01
N THR A 35 -1.02 -8.61 -3.55
CA THR A 35 -2.14 -7.97 -2.84
C THR A 35 -3.45 -8.56 -3.36
N SER A 36 -4.56 -8.36 -2.65
CA SER A 36 -5.87 -8.76 -3.14
C SER A 36 -6.50 -7.69 -4.04
N LEU A 37 -7.40 -8.12 -4.92
CA LEU A 37 -8.23 -7.20 -5.72
C LEU A 37 -9.06 -6.26 -4.83
N ILE A 38 -9.49 -6.74 -3.65
CA ILE A 38 -10.25 -5.95 -2.68
C ILE A 38 -9.38 -4.81 -2.12
N ALA A 39 -8.15 -5.12 -1.71
CA ALA A 39 -7.24 -4.11 -1.16
C ALA A 39 -6.93 -2.98 -2.16
N TYR A 40 -6.81 -3.32 -3.45
CA TYR A 40 -6.69 -2.31 -4.51
C TYR A 40 -7.93 -1.42 -4.62
N ALA A 41 -9.13 -2.01 -4.60
CA ALA A 41 -10.39 -1.27 -4.67
C ALA A 41 -10.56 -0.32 -3.47
N GLU A 42 -10.20 -0.78 -2.26
CA GLU A 42 -10.24 0.03 -1.04
C GLU A 42 -9.26 1.21 -1.12
N ALA A 43 -7.98 0.97 -1.48
CA ALA A 43 -6.97 2.02 -1.61
C ALA A 43 -7.40 3.08 -2.64
N ARG A 44 -7.92 2.64 -3.79
CA ARG A 44 -8.45 3.55 -4.83
C ARG A 44 -9.63 4.37 -4.32
N SER A 45 -10.55 3.75 -3.58
CA SER A 45 -11.70 4.44 -3.00
C SER A 45 -11.28 5.50 -1.96
N ALA A 46 -10.26 5.19 -1.15
CA ALA A 46 -9.70 6.07 -0.14
C ALA A 46 -9.06 7.31 -0.79
N PHE A 47 -8.23 7.12 -1.81
CA PHE A 47 -7.64 8.22 -2.57
C PHE A 47 -8.70 9.09 -3.25
N ALA A 48 -9.69 8.46 -3.90
CA ALA A 48 -10.77 9.19 -4.56
C ALA A 48 -11.61 10.00 -3.57
N ARG A 49 -11.87 9.48 -2.35
CA ARG A 49 -12.55 10.23 -1.30
C ARG A 49 -11.72 11.42 -0.85
N ARG A 50 -10.44 11.20 -0.53
CA ARG A 50 -9.53 12.25 -0.06
C ARG A 50 -9.30 13.35 -1.08
N TYR A 51 -9.36 13.04 -2.37
CA TYR A 51 -9.25 14.04 -3.44
C TYR A 51 -10.47 14.97 -3.54
N ARG A 52 -11.66 14.47 -3.17
CA ARG A 52 -12.90 15.27 -3.19
C ARG A 52 -13.07 16.15 -1.95
N GLU A 53 -12.40 15.79 -0.85
CA GLU A 53 -12.42 16.48 0.44
C GLU A 53 -11.27 17.47 0.57
#